data_AF-A0A9Q1GNB1-F1
#
_entry.id   AF-A0A9Q1GNB1-F1
#
_cell.length_a   1.000
_cell.length_b   1.000
_cell.length_c   1.000
_cell.angle_alpha   90.00
_cell.angle_beta   90.00
_cell.angle_gamma   90.00
#
_symmetry.space_group_name_H-M   'P 1'
#
loop_
_entity.id
_entity.type
_entity.pdbx_description
1 polymer ?
#
loop_
_entity_poly.entity_id
_entity_poly.type
_entity_poly.pdbx_seq_one_letter_code
_entity_poly.pdbx_strand_id
1 'polypeptide(L)'
;MDAKDIVDAVMKNYSVELKKHVARRARRIMLFQIKGRHDLSYLKLAHYIEMVKTIANAYNIWDNEEALHQLQEASRAAYAWLMKEPKEHWARYLFDKSSASVDNSLNFVESFNKVINTLREKPILNLLEGIRKQVMTWIATRKGEAESWEGKVVPTVRQKLKKIRKEAWTCDAIPNGHMQFDVQDQQGVNYVVDLNLKKWDRVRSPEEGRKRPTKSRRVRCSKCNGLHHNSLTCKSQGNKPSIRIRKRPAPSDGTGQKYRGRPRKQAPVSTVCQPSSTEPPSSQPASTQPSSSQPSSAQPSSIQPMRGN
;
A
#
# COMPACT_ATOMS: atom_id res chain seq x y z
N MET A 1 10.11 13.61 -28.19
CA MET A 1 10.10 13.04 -29.55
C MET A 1 8.66 12.70 -29.94
N ASP A 2 8.12 13.53 -30.82
CA ASP A 2 6.82 13.37 -31.44
C ASP A 2 6.91 12.39 -32.63
N ALA A 3 5.77 11.89 -33.11
CA ALA A 3 5.74 10.95 -34.23
C ALA A 3 6.29 11.57 -35.53
N LYS A 4 6.20 12.89 -35.67
CA LYS A 4 6.79 13.64 -36.79
C LYS A 4 8.32 13.56 -36.75
N ASP A 5 8.93 13.82 -35.59
CA ASP A 5 10.37 13.72 -35.38
C ASP A 5 10.94 12.34 -35.75
N ILE A 6 10.17 11.27 -35.50
CA ILE A 6 10.55 9.90 -35.85
C ILE A 6 10.50 9.69 -37.36
N VAL A 7 9.46 10.16 -38.04
CA VAL A 7 9.35 10.07 -39.51
C VAL A 7 10.48 10.86 -40.16
N ASP A 8 10.73 12.09 -39.70
CA ASP A 8 11.73 12.99 -40.25
C ASP A 8 13.15 12.43 -40.04
N ALA A 9 13.43 11.83 -38.87
CA ALA A 9 14.72 11.18 -38.60
C ALA A 9 14.96 9.93 -39.45
N VAL A 10 13.92 9.11 -39.68
CA VAL A 10 14.04 7.91 -40.52
C VAL A 10 14.24 8.27 -41.99
N MET A 11 13.51 9.28 -42.47
CA MET A 11 13.73 9.83 -43.82
C MET A 11 15.15 10.39 -43.97
N LYS A 12 15.64 11.15 -42.99
CA LYS A 12 16.96 11.78 -43.06
C LYS A 12 18.12 10.78 -43.04
N ASN A 13 18.02 9.74 -42.21
CA ASN A 13 19.15 8.83 -41.98
C ASN A 13 19.14 7.58 -42.88
N TYR A 14 17.97 7.20 -43.40
CA TYR A 14 17.80 5.96 -44.16
C TYR A 14 17.08 6.15 -45.50
N SER A 15 16.59 7.35 -45.81
CA SER A 15 15.83 7.65 -47.04
C SER A 15 14.58 6.77 -47.24
N VAL A 16 13.98 6.30 -46.14
CA VAL A 16 12.79 5.43 -46.15
C VAL A 16 11.54 6.18 -45.68
N GLU A 17 10.51 6.20 -46.51
CA GLU A 17 9.24 6.85 -46.19
C GLU A 17 8.43 6.06 -45.16
N LEU A 18 8.39 6.58 -43.93
CA LEU A 18 7.67 5.98 -42.82
C LEU A 18 6.28 6.58 -42.67
N LYS A 19 5.23 5.75 -42.83
CA LYS A 19 3.85 6.19 -42.58
C LYS A 19 3.68 6.65 -41.13
N LYS A 20 3.05 7.82 -40.93
CA LYS A 20 2.84 8.44 -39.59
C LYS A 20 2.24 7.49 -38.54
N HIS A 21 1.31 6.60 -38.91
CA HIS A 21 0.70 5.67 -37.96
C HIS A 21 1.68 4.59 -37.46
N VAL A 22 2.66 4.20 -38.28
CA VAL A 22 3.74 3.27 -37.90
C VAL A 22 4.68 3.96 -36.91
N ALA A 23 5.05 5.22 -37.17
CA ALA A 23 5.85 6.03 -36.24
C ALA A 23 5.13 6.22 -34.88
N ARG A 24 3.82 6.46 -34.87
CA ARG A 24 3.02 6.50 -33.63
C ARG A 24 3.03 5.16 -32.88
N ARG A 25 2.92 4.04 -33.59
CA ARG A 25 2.97 2.70 -32.99
C ARG A 25 4.36 2.41 -32.41
N ALA A 26 5.42 2.70 -33.15
CA ALA A 26 6.81 2.56 -32.70
C ALA A 26 7.08 3.41 -31.45
N ARG A 27 6.63 4.68 -31.44
CA ARG A 27 6.70 5.56 -30.26
C ARG A 27 5.99 4.95 -29.05
N ARG A 28 4.79 4.38 -29.23
CA ARG A 28 4.04 3.75 -28.14
C ARG A 28 4.76 2.54 -27.56
N ILE A 29 5.33 1.69 -28.43
CA ILE A 29 6.12 0.52 -28.02
C ILE A 29 7.39 0.95 -27.30
N MET A 30 8.11 1.94 -27.83
CA MET A 30 9.32 2.49 -27.24
C MET A 30 9.04 3.13 -25.87
N LEU A 31 7.95 3.90 -25.73
CA LEU A 31 7.54 4.46 -24.44
C LEU A 31 7.21 3.37 -23.42
N PHE A 32 6.55 2.29 -23.86
CA PHE A 32 6.27 1.12 -23.01
C PHE A 32 7.56 0.42 -22.55
N GLN A 33 8.58 0.30 -23.42
CA GLN A 33 9.86 -0.33 -23.08
C GLN A 33 10.77 0.55 -22.23
N ILE A 34 10.88 1.85 -22.54
CA ILE A 34 11.81 2.76 -21.86
C ILE A 34 11.23 3.28 -20.54
N LYS A 35 9.98 3.72 -20.55
CA LYS A 35 9.37 4.31 -19.36
C LYS A 35 8.48 3.34 -18.56
N GLY A 36 8.28 2.12 -19.08
CA GLY A 36 7.40 1.14 -18.49
C GLY A 36 5.91 1.49 -18.64
N ARG A 37 5.07 0.66 -18.04
CA ARG A 37 3.64 0.93 -17.87
C ARG A 37 3.42 1.91 -16.71
N HIS A 38 3.39 3.20 -17.03
CA HIS A 38 3.08 4.25 -16.04
C HIS A 38 1.71 4.03 -15.38
N ASP A 39 0.73 3.53 -16.13
CA ASP A 39 -0.57 3.06 -15.64
C ASP A 39 -0.44 2.06 -14.48
N LEU A 40 0.40 1.03 -14.65
CA LEU A 40 0.70 0.09 -13.56
C LEU A 40 1.41 0.77 -12.39
N SER A 41 2.19 1.82 -12.64
CA SER A 41 2.89 2.56 -11.59
C SER A 41 1.91 3.38 -10.74
N TYR A 42 0.91 4.02 -11.38
CA TYR A 42 -0.18 4.71 -10.67
C TYR A 42 -1.04 3.74 -9.88
N LEU A 43 -1.35 2.56 -10.44
CA LEU A 43 -2.09 1.52 -9.71
C LEU A 43 -1.31 1.01 -8.49
N LYS A 44 0.02 0.84 -8.60
CA LYS A 44 0.87 0.51 -7.45
C LYS A 44 0.83 1.60 -6.39
N LEU A 45 0.93 2.87 -6.79
CA LEU A 45 0.88 3.99 -5.85
C LEU A 45 -0.48 4.05 -5.13
N ALA A 46 -1.58 3.91 -5.86
CA ALA A 46 -2.92 3.83 -5.29
C ALA A 46 -3.04 2.67 -4.28
N HIS A 47 -2.53 1.49 -4.63
CA HIS A 47 -2.50 0.34 -3.74
C HIS A 47 -1.72 0.64 -2.44
N TYR A 48 -0.52 1.24 -2.53
CA TYR A 48 0.24 1.63 -1.34
C TYR A 48 -0.49 2.66 -0.48
N ILE A 49 -1.15 3.65 -1.10
CA ILE A 49 -1.95 4.65 -0.37
C ILE A 49 -3.07 3.95 0.41
N GLU A 50 -3.77 3.00 -0.20
CA GLU A 50 -4.83 2.25 0.48
C GLU A 50 -4.29 1.35 1.59
N MET A 51 -3.13 0.72 1.41
CA MET A 51 -2.46 -0.03 2.48
C MET A 51 -2.11 0.88 3.67
N VAL A 52 -1.48 2.03 3.42
CA VAL A 52 -1.11 2.99 4.48
C VAL A 52 -2.35 3.54 5.18
N LYS A 53 -3.43 3.85 4.43
CA LYS A 53 -4.71 4.24 5.04
C LYS A 53 -5.28 3.14 5.92
N THR A 54 -5.23 1.90 5.49
CA THR A 54 -5.70 0.74 6.28
C THR A 54 -4.90 0.62 7.57
N ILE A 55 -3.57 0.71 7.48
CA ILE A 55 -2.65 0.69 8.63
C ILE A 55 -2.96 1.83 9.61
N ALA A 56 -3.09 3.06 9.11
CA ALA A 56 -3.30 4.24 9.93
C ALA A 56 -4.70 4.29 10.57
N ASN A 57 -5.71 3.72 9.92
CA ASN A 57 -7.10 3.70 10.40
C ASN A 57 -7.49 2.45 11.19
N ALA A 58 -6.56 1.53 11.43
CA ALA A 58 -6.80 0.37 12.29
C ALA A 58 -7.28 0.78 13.69
N TYR A 59 -8.30 0.09 14.21
CA TYR A 59 -8.91 0.39 15.51
C TYR A 59 -8.21 -0.30 16.68
N ASN A 60 -7.39 -1.32 16.41
CA ASN A 60 -6.64 -2.06 17.43
C ASN A 60 -5.19 -2.33 16.95
N ILE A 61 -4.35 -2.80 17.87
CA ILE A 61 -2.93 -3.10 17.62
C ILE A 61 -2.77 -4.22 16.59
N TRP A 62 -3.60 -5.26 16.66
CA TRP A 62 -3.47 -6.46 15.82
C TRP A 62 -3.70 -6.14 14.35
N ASP A 63 -4.80 -5.48 14.02
CA ASP A 63 -5.13 -5.08 12.66
C ASP A 63 -4.06 -4.14 12.09
N ASN A 64 -3.51 -3.27 12.94
CA ASN A 64 -2.39 -2.41 12.57
C ASN A 64 -1.12 -3.21 12.25
N GLU A 65 -0.75 -4.15 13.11
CA GLU A 65 0.45 -4.98 12.95
C GLU A 65 0.35 -5.93 11.75
N GLU A 66 -0.81 -6.52 11.53
CA GLU A 66 -1.07 -7.37 10.36
C GLU A 66 -1.00 -6.56 9.06
N ALA A 67 -1.63 -5.39 9.02
CA ALA A 67 -1.54 -4.51 7.85
C ALA A 67 -0.11 -3.99 7.62
N LEU A 68 0.65 -3.74 8.70
CA LEU A 68 2.07 -3.38 8.62
C LEU A 68 2.92 -4.53 8.05
N HIS A 69 2.62 -5.77 8.44
CA HIS A 69 3.28 -6.97 7.90
C HIS A 69 3.02 -7.10 6.40
N GLN A 70 1.78 -6.91 5.95
CA GLN A 70 1.44 -6.89 4.52
C GLN A 70 2.20 -5.80 3.77
N LEU A 71 2.33 -4.59 4.34
CA LEU A 71 3.14 -3.52 3.74
C LEU A 71 4.63 -3.91 3.65
N GLN A 72 5.15 -4.59 4.66
CA GLN A 72 6.53 -5.05 4.68
C GLN A 72 6.80 -6.12 3.61
N GLU A 73 5.85 -7.04 3.39
CA GLU A 73 5.92 -8.03 2.31
C GLU A 73 5.85 -7.38 0.93
N ALA A 74 4.97 -6.39 0.75
CA ALA A 74 4.85 -5.64 -0.49
C ALA A 74 6.08 -4.76 -0.78
N SER A 75 6.58 -4.03 0.23
CA SER A 75 7.76 -3.17 0.14
C SER A 75 8.40 -2.90 1.50
N ARG A 76 9.57 -3.52 1.71
CA ARG A 76 10.41 -3.26 2.90
C ARG A 76 10.83 -1.80 3.02
N ALA A 77 11.04 -1.11 1.89
CA ALA A 77 11.43 0.30 1.89
C ALA A 77 10.30 1.20 2.39
N ALA A 78 9.05 0.91 1.99
CA ALA A 78 7.88 1.66 2.45
C ALA A 78 7.63 1.44 3.94
N TYR A 79 7.72 0.20 4.42
CA TYR A 79 7.65 -0.12 5.84
C TYR A 79 8.73 0.63 6.65
N ALA A 80 9.99 0.57 6.20
CA ALA A 80 11.09 1.24 6.88
C ALA A 80 10.92 2.77 6.89
N TRP A 81 10.31 3.36 5.86
CA TRP A 81 9.98 4.78 5.83
C TRP A 81 8.89 5.14 6.84
N LEU A 82 7.79 4.38 6.86
CA LEU A 82 6.65 4.64 7.75
C LEU A 82 7.05 4.51 9.23
N MET A 83 7.88 3.53 9.55
CA MET A 83 8.36 3.28 10.91
C MET A 83 9.41 4.29 11.42
N LYS A 84 9.83 5.26 10.60
CA LYS A 84 10.66 6.38 11.10
C LYS A 84 9.87 7.31 12.00
N GLU A 85 8.58 7.45 11.72
CA GLU A 85 7.68 8.28 12.49
C GLU A 85 7.06 7.46 13.63
N PRO A 86 7.06 7.96 14.89
CA PRO A 86 6.39 7.30 16.00
C PRO A 86 4.92 6.97 15.68
N LYS A 87 4.45 5.79 16.08
CA LYS A 87 3.09 5.32 15.77
C LYS A 87 2.03 6.22 16.38
N GLU A 88 2.34 6.87 17.50
CA GLU A 88 1.48 7.80 18.23
C GLU A 88 1.02 8.97 17.37
N HIS A 89 1.78 9.33 16.32
CA HIS A 89 1.45 10.46 15.44
C HIS A 89 0.47 10.12 14.32
N TRP A 90 0.32 8.85 13.96
CA TRP A 90 -0.45 8.46 12.78
C TRP A 90 -1.35 7.24 12.96
N ALA A 91 -1.11 6.39 13.96
CA ALA A 91 -1.88 5.19 14.21
C ALA A 91 -3.09 5.50 15.09
N ARG A 92 -4.28 5.41 14.49
CA ARG A 92 -5.54 5.78 15.14
C ARG A 92 -5.79 5.11 16.48
N TYR A 93 -5.44 3.83 16.63
CA TYR A 93 -5.67 3.09 17.87
C TYR A 93 -4.89 3.66 19.09
N LEU A 94 -3.87 4.48 18.85
CA LEU A 94 -3.09 5.16 19.90
C LEU A 94 -3.61 6.57 20.22
N PHE A 95 -4.55 7.11 19.43
CA PHE A 95 -5.07 8.45 19.65
C PHE A 95 -5.93 8.52 20.91
N ASP A 96 -5.84 9.66 21.59
CA ASP A 96 -6.70 9.92 22.75
C ASP A 96 -8.18 9.93 22.32
N LYS A 97 -9.00 9.13 23.00
CA LYS A 97 -10.42 8.97 22.71
C LYS A 97 -11.22 10.24 22.99
N SER A 98 -10.72 11.17 23.81
CA SER A 98 -11.35 12.48 24.06
C SER A 98 -11.36 13.37 22.83
N SER A 99 -10.29 13.30 22.02
CA SER A 99 -10.00 14.22 20.93
C SER A 99 -9.93 13.54 19.56
N ALA A 100 -10.10 12.22 19.50
CA ALA A 100 -10.01 11.47 18.26
C ALA A 100 -11.14 11.85 17.29
N SER A 101 -10.75 12.45 16.17
CA SER A 101 -11.63 12.59 15.01
C SER A 101 -11.87 11.23 14.36
N VAL A 102 -13.05 11.07 13.76
CA VAL A 102 -13.35 9.88 12.94
C VAL A 102 -12.49 9.84 11.68
N ASP A 103 -12.00 10.99 11.23
CA ASP A 103 -11.18 11.10 10.03
C ASP A 103 -9.71 11.28 10.41
N ASN A 104 -8.90 10.26 10.13
CA ASN A 104 -7.43 10.31 10.17
C ASN A 104 -6.91 10.72 8.77
N SER A 105 -7.34 11.88 8.29
CA SER A 105 -7.05 12.34 6.92
C SER A 105 -6.49 13.75 6.89
N LEU A 106 -5.65 14.03 5.90
CA LEU A 106 -5.09 15.35 5.60
C LEU A 106 -6.12 16.35 5.04
N ASN A 107 -7.40 15.95 4.97
CA ASN A 107 -8.47 16.73 4.35
C ASN A 107 -8.66 18.11 5.00
N PHE A 108 -8.31 18.28 6.27
CA PHE A 108 -8.31 19.59 6.92
C PHE A 108 -7.31 20.56 6.27
N VAL A 109 -6.07 20.12 6.03
CA VAL A 109 -5.02 20.97 5.44
C VAL A 109 -5.36 21.32 4.00
N GLU A 110 -5.85 20.35 3.23
CA GLU A 110 -6.28 20.57 1.83
C GLU A 110 -7.46 21.55 1.75
N SER A 111 -8.48 21.36 2.60
CA SER A 111 -9.65 22.22 2.66
C SER A 111 -9.28 23.64 3.10
N PHE A 112 -8.44 23.76 4.13
CA PHE A 112 -7.94 25.05 4.59
C PHE A 112 -7.13 25.75 3.51
N ASN A 113 -6.19 25.04 2.86
CA ASN A 113 -5.38 25.59 1.77
C ASN A 113 -6.24 26.08 0.61
N LYS A 114 -7.27 25.32 0.22
CA LYS A 114 -8.20 25.72 -0.84
C LYS A 114 -8.90 27.05 -0.52
N VAL A 115 -9.29 27.23 0.73
CA VAL A 115 -10.00 28.42 1.21
C VAL A 115 -9.10 29.64 1.24
N ILE A 116 -7.89 29.50 1.77
CA ILE A 116 -6.96 30.63 1.87
C ILE A 116 -6.30 30.97 0.54
N ASN A 117 -6.28 30.06 -0.44
CA ASN A 117 -5.60 30.30 -1.71
C ASN A 117 -6.07 31.57 -2.42
N THR A 118 -7.38 31.85 -2.37
CA THR A 118 -8.00 33.05 -2.97
C THR A 118 -7.82 34.32 -2.12
N LEU A 119 -7.35 34.17 -0.87
CA LEU A 119 -7.12 35.26 0.07
C LEU A 119 -5.64 35.60 0.23
N ARG A 120 -4.72 34.68 -0.11
CA ARG A 120 -3.27 34.83 0.05
C ARG A 120 -2.66 35.98 -0.75
N GLU A 121 -3.29 36.36 -1.86
CA GLU A 121 -2.84 37.48 -2.71
C GLU A 121 -3.36 38.84 -2.23
N LYS A 122 -4.15 38.87 -1.16
CA LYS A 122 -4.74 40.10 -0.63
C LYS A 122 -3.86 40.68 0.50
N PRO A 123 -3.96 42.00 0.77
CA PRO A 123 -3.33 42.60 1.95
C PRO A 123 -3.71 41.85 3.24
N ILE A 124 -2.81 41.82 4.23
CA ILE A 124 -2.99 41.08 5.49
C ILE A 124 -4.36 41.33 6.14
N LEU A 125 -4.83 42.58 6.18
CA LEU A 125 -6.14 42.92 6.75
C LEU A 125 -7.29 42.24 6.01
N ASN A 126 -7.24 42.20 4.68
CA ASN A 126 -8.25 41.56 3.84
C ASN A 126 -8.19 40.03 3.92
N LEU A 127 -6.99 39.45 4.11
CA LEU A 127 -6.81 38.02 4.37
C LEU A 127 -7.48 37.63 5.69
N LEU A 128 -7.18 38.35 6.78
CA LEU A 128 -7.74 38.10 8.10
C LEU A 128 -9.26 38.25 8.11
N GLU A 129 -9.78 39.32 7.48
CA GLU A 129 -11.21 39.54 7.38
C GLU A 129 -11.91 38.46 6.53
N GLY A 130 -11.26 37.99 5.46
CA GLY A 130 -11.73 36.87 4.65
C GLY A 130 -11.83 35.57 5.44
N ILE A 131 -10.79 35.23 6.23
CA ILE A 131 -10.78 34.06 7.11
C ILE A 131 -11.91 34.17 8.15
N ARG A 132 -12.05 35.34 8.80
CA ARG A 132 -13.09 35.58 9.81
C ARG A 132 -14.50 35.36 9.22
N LYS A 133 -14.81 35.97 8.07
CA LYS A 133 -16.09 35.79 7.39
C LYS A 133 -16.34 34.33 7.04
N GLN A 134 -15.33 33.63 6.52
CA GLN A 134 -15.47 32.22 6.15
C GLN A 134 -15.79 31.33 7.36
N VAL A 135 -15.09 31.53 8.48
CA VAL A 135 -15.35 30.79 9.72
C VAL A 135 -16.76 31.08 10.23
N MET A 136 -17.20 32.34 10.22
CA MET A 136 -18.57 32.70 10.60
C MET A 136 -19.61 32.02 9.71
N THR A 137 -19.44 32.06 8.39
CA THR A 137 -20.34 31.39 7.45
C THR A 137 -20.40 29.89 7.72
N TRP A 138 -19.26 29.22 7.93
CA TRP A 138 -19.23 27.79 8.26
C TRP A 138 -19.95 27.46 9.56
N ILE A 139 -19.76 28.26 10.62
CA ILE A 139 -20.45 28.05 11.89
C ILE A 139 -21.96 28.20 11.70
N ALA A 140 -22.41 29.26 11.00
CA ALA A 140 -23.82 29.50 10.74
C ALA A 140 -24.46 28.38 9.89
N THR A 141 -23.81 27.97 8.79
CA THR A 141 -24.27 26.88 7.94
C THR A 141 -24.36 25.56 8.71
N ARG A 142 -23.29 25.19 9.44
CA ARG A 142 -23.28 23.95 10.24
C ARG A 142 -24.32 23.96 11.36
N LYS A 143 -24.58 25.11 11.97
CA LYS A 143 -25.64 25.26 12.97
C LYS A 143 -27.02 25.04 12.36
N GLY A 144 -27.31 25.66 11.22
CA GLY A 144 -28.58 25.44 10.51
C GLY A 144 -28.77 23.99 10.05
N GLU A 145 -27.70 23.35 9.56
CA GLU A 145 -27.72 21.91 9.28
C GLU A 145 -28.01 21.10 10.54
N ALA A 146 -27.32 21.37 11.64
CA ALA A 146 -27.50 20.65 12.90
C ALA A 146 -28.92 20.78 13.47
N GLU A 147 -29.55 21.95 13.34
CA GLU A 147 -30.94 22.18 13.76
C GLU A 147 -31.95 21.35 12.94
N SER A 148 -31.63 21.05 11.68
CA SER A 148 -32.46 20.18 10.83
C SER A 148 -32.31 18.69 11.16
N TRP A 149 -31.31 18.29 11.95
CA TRP A 149 -31.05 16.89 12.25
C TRP A 149 -32.03 16.35 13.29
N GLU A 150 -32.69 15.25 12.95
CA GLU A 150 -33.57 14.55 13.87
C GLU A 150 -32.74 13.76 14.90
N GLY A 151 -32.81 14.07 16.19
CA GLY A 151 -32.16 13.29 17.26
C GLY A 151 -30.69 13.65 17.55
N LYS A 152 -30.10 12.98 18.55
CA LYS A 152 -28.83 13.40 19.18
C LYS A 152 -27.54 13.04 18.40
N VAL A 153 -27.64 12.35 17.27
CA VAL A 153 -26.50 11.76 16.55
C VAL A 153 -26.41 12.33 15.14
N VAL A 154 -25.22 12.81 14.76
CA VAL A 154 -24.90 13.33 13.42
C VAL A 154 -25.31 12.33 12.32
N PRO A 155 -25.92 12.78 11.19
CA PRO A 155 -26.38 11.89 10.11
C PRO A 155 -25.31 10.93 9.59
N THR A 156 -24.08 11.39 9.40
CA THR A 156 -22.96 10.54 8.95
C THR A 156 -22.66 9.42 9.93
N VAL A 157 -22.68 9.70 11.24
CA VAL A 157 -22.49 8.68 12.28
C VAL A 157 -23.68 7.73 12.31
N ARG A 158 -24.91 8.23 12.16
CA ARG A 158 -26.10 7.39 12.05
C ARG A 158 -26.05 6.43 10.87
N GLN A 159 -25.59 6.88 9.71
CA GLN A 159 -25.39 6.03 8.53
C GLN A 159 -24.33 4.95 8.81
N LYS A 160 -23.20 5.32 9.44
CA LYS A 160 -22.17 4.36 9.87
C LYS A 160 -22.75 3.33 10.85
N LEU A 161 -23.51 3.75 11.85
CA LEU A 161 -24.18 2.85 12.80
C LEU A 161 -25.18 1.91 12.10
N LYS A 162 -25.94 2.40 11.13
CA LYS A 162 -26.85 1.56 10.33
C LYS A 162 -26.08 0.50 9.54
N LYS A 163 -24.91 0.84 8.99
CA LYS A 163 -24.04 -0.12 8.28
C LYS A 163 -23.47 -1.16 9.25
N ILE A 164 -22.89 -0.72 10.36
CA ILE A 164 -22.35 -1.61 11.40
C ILE A 164 -23.44 -2.55 11.93
N ARG A 165 -24.67 -2.07 12.15
CA ARG A 165 -25.78 -2.91 12.58
C ARG A 165 -26.12 -4.02 11.58
N LYS A 166 -26.04 -3.74 10.28
CA LYS A 166 -26.27 -4.76 9.24
C LYS A 166 -25.14 -5.79 9.24
N GLU A 167 -23.91 -5.34 9.38
CA GLU A 167 -22.72 -6.22 9.46
C GLU A 167 -22.75 -7.06 10.74
N ALA A 168 -23.15 -6.49 11.87
CA ALA A 168 -23.27 -7.21 13.15
C ALA A 168 -24.28 -8.36 13.11
N TRP A 169 -25.26 -8.34 12.19
CA TRP A 169 -26.23 -9.44 12.03
C TRP A 169 -25.61 -10.77 11.63
N THR A 170 -24.37 -10.71 11.16
CA THR A 170 -23.64 -11.86 10.65
C THR A 170 -22.57 -12.36 11.61
N CYS A 171 -22.52 -11.76 12.80
CA CYS A 171 -21.66 -12.19 13.88
C CYS A 171 -22.49 -13.04 14.86
N ASP A 172 -21.91 -14.14 15.32
CA ASP A 172 -22.50 -14.99 16.34
C ASP A 172 -21.91 -14.60 17.70
N ALA A 173 -22.76 -14.18 18.63
CA ALA A 173 -22.33 -13.72 19.95
C ALA A 173 -22.82 -14.67 21.06
N ILE A 174 -21.88 -15.26 21.78
CA ILE A 174 -22.12 -16.17 22.90
C ILE A 174 -21.80 -15.44 24.21
N PRO A 175 -22.75 -15.32 25.15
CA PRO A 175 -22.48 -14.66 26.42
C PRO A 175 -21.53 -15.49 27.29
N ASN A 176 -20.50 -14.85 27.84
CA ASN A 176 -19.52 -15.44 28.76
C ASN A 176 -19.69 -14.93 30.22
N GLY A 177 -20.83 -14.27 30.51
CA GLY A 177 -21.11 -13.65 31.81
C GLY A 177 -20.46 -12.27 31.98
N HIS A 178 -20.86 -11.53 33.02
CA HIS A 178 -20.28 -10.22 33.38
C HIS A 178 -20.19 -9.18 32.23
N MET A 179 -21.19 -9.15 31.33
CA MET A 179 -21.20 -8.28 30.13
C MET A 179 -20.04 -8.58 29.15
N GLN A 180 -19.51 -9.79 29.20
CA GLN A 180 -18.52 -10.32 28.26
C GLN A 180 -19.17 -11.28 27.27
N PHE A 181 -18.69 -11.25 26.03
CA PHE A 181 -19.20 -12.04 24.93
C PHE A 181 -18.03 -12.62 24.14
N ASP A 182 -18.14 -13.88 23.74
CA ASP A 182 -17.34 -14.46 22.67
C ASP A 182 -18.09 -14.24 21.36
N VAL A 183 -17.49 -13.48 20.45
CA VAL A 183 -18.13 -13.05 19.20
C VAL A 183 -17.32 -13.61 18.04
N GLN A 184 -17.96 -14.40 17.19
CA GLN A 184 -17.38 -14.88 15.94
C GLN A 184 -17.90 -14.05 14.76
N ASP A 185 -17.01 -13.57 13.89
CA ASP A 185 -17.39 -12.87 12.66
C ASP A 185 -17.67 -13.83 11.49
N GLN A 186 -18.13 -13.29 10.35
CA GLN A 186 -18.38 -14.06 9.12
C GLN A 186 -17.18 -14.84 8.60
N GLN A 187 -15.96 -14.41 8.95
CA GLN A 187 -14.72 -15.00 8.48
C GLN A 187 -14.21 -16.08 9.44
N GLY A 188 -14.98 -16.39 10.49
CA GLY A 188 -14.61 -17.36 11.52
C GLY A 188 -13.60 -16.84 12.53
N VAL A 189 -13.38 -15.52 12.57
CA VAL A 189 -12.49 -14.90 13.55
C VAL A 189 -13.26 -14.66 14.85
N ASN A 190 -12.67 -15.11 15.96
CA ASN A 190 -13.26 -14.96 17.28
C ASN A 190 -12.73 -13.69 17.97
N TYR A 191 -13.57 -13.05 18.77
CA TYR A 191 -13.29 -11.86 19.55
C TYR A 191 -13.88 -12.00 20.94
N VAL A 192 -13.11 -11.69 21.97
CA VAL A 192 -13.66 -11.45 23.31
C VAL A 192 -14.03 -9.99 23.41
N VAL A 193 -15.31 -9.71 23.63
CA VAL A 193 -15.85 -8.36 23.78
C VAL A 193 -16.28 -8.15 25.22
N ASP A 194 -15.70 -7.15 25.87
CA ASP A 194 -16.09 -6.70 27.21
C ASP A 194 -16.79 -5.33 27.11
N LEU A 195 -18.10 -5.32 27.35
CA LEU A 195 -18.91 -4.10 27.25
C LEU A 195 -18.71 -3.15 28.44
N ASN A 196 -18.28 -3.65 29.61
CA ASN A 196 -17.99 -2.79 30.76
C ASN A 196 -16.71 -1.98 30.53
N LEU A 197 -15.67 -2.65 30.03
CA LEU A 197 -14.39 -2.04 29.70
C LEU A 197 -14.41 -1.31 28.35
N LYS A 198 -15.45 -1.52 27.53
CA LYS A 198 -15.55 -1.04 26.15
C LYS A 198 -14.30 -1.46 25.34
N LYS A 199 -13.91 -2.72 25.51
CA LYS A 199 -12.74 -3.33 24.87
C LYS A 199 -13.15 -4.58 24.13
N TRP A 200 -12.44 -4.87 23.05
CA TRP A 200 -12.57 -6.12 22.34
C TRP A 200 -11.19 -6.57 21.88
N ASP A 201 -10.92 -7.85 22.02
CA ASP A 201 -9.64 -8.46 21.66
C ASP A 201 -9.88 -9.68 20.77
N ARG A 202 -9.20 -9.74 19.63
CA ARG A 202 -9.23 -10.90 18.73
C ARG A 202 -8.60 -12.11 19.44
N VAL A 203 -9.30 -13.23 19.44
CA VAL A 203 -8.77 -14.52 19.89
C VAL A 203 -8.13 -15.21 18.69
N ARG A 204 -6.85 -15.55 18.81
CA ARG A 204 -6.16 -16.34 17.78
C ARG A 204 -6.76 -17.73 17.71
N SER A 205 -7.07 -18.19 16.49
CA SER A 205 -7.48 -19.57 16.26
C SER A 205 -6.33 -20.53 16.63
N PRO A 206 -6.61 -21.70 17.19
CA PRO A 206 -5.58 -22.73 17.45
C PRO A 206 -4.73 -23.07 16.21
N GLU A 207 -5.31 -22.95 15.01
CA GLU A 207 -4.66 -23.24 13.73
C GLU A 207 -3.66 -22.16 13.28
N GLU A 208 -3.80 -20.91 13.75
CA GLU A 208 -2.91 -19.79 13.36
C GLU A 208 -1.50 -19.94 13.94
N GLY A 209 -1.29 -20.86 14.90
CA GLY A 209 0.01 -21.28 15.39
C GLY A 209 0.83 -20.19 16.09
N ARG A 210 1.47 -20.53 17.21
CA ARG A 210 2.61 -19.72 17.69
C ARG A 210 3.70 -19.79 16.63
N LYS A 211 3.84 -18.76 15.78
CA LYS A 211 5.09 -18.55 15.02
C LYS A 211 6.21 -18.44 16.05
N ARG A 212 6.86 -19.57 16.39
CA ARG A 212 8.08 -19.56 17.19
C ARG A 212 9.05 -18.65 16.44
N PRO A 213 9.71 -17.68 17.10
CA PRO A 213 10.73 -16.89 16.42
C PRO A 213 11.70 -17.87 15.80
N THR A 214 11.76 -17.89 14.47
CA THR A 214 12.78 -18.65 13.77
C THR A 214 14.08 -17.98 14.19
N LYS A 215 14.79 -18.60 15.14
CA LYS A 215 16.18 -18.25 15.44
C LYS A 215 16.90 -18.45 14.12
N SER A 216 17.06 -17.36 13.35
CA SER A 216 17.92 -17.34 12.18
C SER A 216 19.28 -17.80 12.69
N ARG A 217 19.62 -19.05 12.41
CA ARG A 217 20.92 -19.60 12.77
C ARG A 217 21.88 -18.89 11.84
N ARG A 218 22.42 -17.75 12.30
CA ARG A 218 23.44 -16.99 11.59
C ARG A 218 24.61 -17.95 11.35
N VAL A 219 24.68 -18.51 10.14
CA VAL A 219 25.77 -19.41 9.76
C VAL A 219 27.04 -18.57 9.75
N ARG A 220 27.94 -18.84 10.68
CA ARG A 220 29.25 -18.20 10.78
C ARG A 220 30.29 -19.15 10.20
N CYS A 221 31.05 -18.67 9.24
CA CYS A 221 32.13 -19.44 8.63
C CYS A 221 33.27 -19.65 9.64
N SER A 222 33.65 -20.89 9.91
CA SER A 222 34.77 -21.17 10.82
C SER A 222 36.15 -20.80 10.27
N LYS A 223 36.28 -20.51 8.96
CA LYS A 223 37.55 -20.11 8.33
C LYS A 223 37.82 -18.62 8.38
N CYS A 224 36.81 -17.77 8.18
CA CYS A 224 36.97 -16.31 8.12
C CYS A 224 36.09 -15.55 9.11
N ASN A 225 35.32 -16.25 9.94
CA ASN A 225 34.30 -15.68 10.84
C ASN A 225 33.20 -14.83 10.17
N GLY A 226 33.15 -14.79 8.84
CA GLY A 226 32.10 -14.11 8.09
C GLY A 226 30.73 -14.77 8.24
N LEU A 227 29.67 -13.97 8.17
CA LEU A 227 28.29 -14.42 8.29
C LEU A 227 27.72 -14.84 6.92
N HIS A 228 26.68 -15.68 6.93
CA HIS A 228 25.87 -16.11 5.78
C HIS A 228 26.56 -17.05 4.77
N HIS A 229 27.67 -17.68 5.15
CA HIS A 229 28.31 -18.76 4.40
C HIS A 229 29.05 -19.71 5.35
N ASN A 230 29.38 -20.91 4.89
CA ASN A 230 30.09 -21.92 5.69
C ASN A 230 31.55 -22.08 5.21
N SER A 231 32.34 -22.87 5.93
CA SER A 231 33.76 -23.10 5.61
C SER A 231 34.00 -23.82 4.27
N LEU A 232 32.97 -24.48 3.72
CA LEU A 232 33.01 -25.16 2.43
C LEU A 232 32.84 -24.19 1.25
N THR A 233 32.14 -23.07 1.46
CA THR A 233 31.88 -22.05 0.42
C THR A 233 32.70 -20.77 0.61
N CYS A 234 33.63 -20.77 1.56
CA CYS A 234 34.45 -19.63 1.91
C CYS A 234 35.54 -19.35 0.86
N LYS A 235 35.63 -18.10 0.38
CA LYS A 235 36.56 -17.65 -0.67
C LYS A 235 37.86 -17.01 -0.15
N SER A 236 38.09 -16.95 1.16
CA SER A 236 39.32 -16.39 1.73
C SER A 236 40.49 -17.36 1.56
N GLN A 237 41.24 -17.15 0.48
CA GLN A 237 42.59 -17.60 0.13
C GLN A 237 42.91 -19.11 0.09
N GLY A 238 43.03 -19.61 -1.15
CA GLY A 238 44.28 -20.17 -1.66
C GLY A 238 44.92 -21.39 -0.97
N ASN A 239 44.28 -22.56 -1.01
CA ASN A 239 45.00 -23.82 -1.27
C ASN A 239 44.00 -24.94 -1.63
N LYS A 240 44.15 -25.54 -2.82
CA LYS A 240 43.34 -26.69 -3.26
C LYS A 240 43.81 -27.94 -2.48
N PRO A 241 42.97 -28.63 -1.70
CA PRO A 241 43.32 -29.97 -1.23
C PRO A 241 43.14 -30.95 -2.40
N SER A 242 44.21 -31.65 -2.77
CA SER A 242 44.17 -32.75 -3.73
C SER A 242 43.14 -33.80 -3.32
N ILE A 243 42.13 -34.02 -4.15
CA ILE A 243 41.20 -35.15 -4.00
C ILE A 243 42.00 -36.43 -4.28
N ARG A 244 42.38 -37.18 -3.24
CA ARG A 244 42.74 -38.59 -3.39
C ARG A 244 41.46 -39.38 -3.67
N ILE A 245 41.24 -39.75 -4.93
CA ILE A 245 40.20 -40.71 -5.29
C ILE A 245 40.62 -42.07 -4.71
N ARG A 246 39.99 -42.49 -3.61
CA ARG A 246 40.05 -43.90 -3.19
C ARG A 246 39.23 -44.71 -4.19
N LYS A 247 39.89 -45.57 -4.98
CA LYS A 247 39.20 -46.59 -5.79
C LYS A 247 38.39 -47.48 -4.84
N ARG A 248 37.08 -47.61 -5.10
CA ARG A 248 36.23 -48.60 -4.43
C ARG A 248 36.66 -50.00 -4.87
N PRO A 249 36.77 -50.99 -3.96
CA PRO A 249 36.89 -52.38 -4.36
C PRO A 249 35.57 -52.86 -4.99
N ALA A 250 35.69 -53.81 -5.92
CA ALA A 250 34.56 -54.40 -6.65
C ALA A 250 33.62 -55.15 -5.70
N PRO A 251 32.28 -55.15 -5.94
CA PRO A 251 31.36 -55.94 -5.15
C PRO A 251 31.41 -57.42 -5.57
N SER A 252 31.58 -58.31 -4.61
CA SER A 252 31.35 -59.75 -4.76
C SER A 252 29.85 -60.06 -4.84
N ASP A 253 29.51 -61.01 -5.70
CA ASP A 253 28.18 -61.56 -5.92
C ASP A 253 27.49 -62.03 -4.64
N GLY A 254 26.17 -61.86 -4.54
CA GLY A 254 25.40 -62.55 -3.51
C GLY A 254 24.03 -61.97 -3.18
N THR A 255 23.04 -62.40 -3.97
CA THR A 255 21.63 -62.64 -3.59
C THR A 255 20.77 -61.48 -3.06
N GLY A 256 19.66 -61.25 -3.77
CA GLY A 256 18.81 -60.08 -3.61
C GLY A 256 17.67 -60.19 -2.63
N GLN A 257 17.00 -59.06 -2.39
CA GLN A 257 15.54 -58.99 -2.40
C GLN A 257 15.06 -57.54 -2.52
N LYS A 258 13.89 -57.43 -3.15
CA LYS A 258 13.33 -56.24 -3.80
C LYS A 258 12.72 -55.26 -2.79
N TYR A 259 13.00 -53.96 -2.93
CA TYR A 259 12.09 -52.90 -2.51
C TYR A 259 11.78 -51.97 -3.69
N ARG A 260 10.48 -51.91 -4.03
CA ARG A 260 9.93 -51.05 -5.08
C ARG A 260 9.78 -49.62 -4.55
N GLY A 261 10.53 -48.68 -5.13
CA GLY A 261 10.36 -47.24 -4.93
C GLY A 261 9.70 -46.58 -6.16
N ARG A 262 8.71 -45.73 -5.89
CA ARG A 262 7.80 -45.04 -6.83
C ARG A 262 8.53 -44.01 -7.73
N PRO A 263 8.15 -43.85 -9.02
CA PRO A 263 8.89 -42.97 -9.95
C PRO A 263 8.68 -41.47 -9.67
N ARG A 264 9.78 -40.72 -9.73
CA ARG A 264 9.87 -39.26 -9.59
C ARG A 264 9.53 -38.59 -10.93
N LYS A 265 8.50 -37.73 -10.96
CA LYS A 265 8.14 -36.91 -12.13
C LYS A 265 9.28 -35.91 -12.43
N GLN A 266 9.71 -35.84 -13.69
CA GLN A 266 10.71 -34.90 -14.18
C GLN A 266 10.07 -33.51 -14.41
N ALA A 267 10.82 -32.44 -14.14
CA ALA A 267 10.47 -31.06 -14.48
C ALA A 267 11.23 -30.65 -15.75
N PRO A 268 10.63 -29.81 -16.63
CA PRO A 268 11.25 -29.44 -17.89
C PRO A 268 12.35 -28.37 -17.72
N VAL A 269 13.39 -28.53 -18.55
CA VAL A 269 14.60 -27.72 -18.64
C VAL A 269 14.29 -26.37 -19.30
N SER A 270 14.74 -25.27 -18.70
CA SER A 270 14.76 -23.93 -19.33
C SER A 270 16.19 -23.53 -19.64
N THR A 271 16.43 -23.22 -20.92
CA THR A 271 17.74 -22.86 -21.49
C THR A 271 18.20 -21.47 -21.03
N VAL A 272 19.48 -21.42 -20.68
CA VAL A 272 20.25 -20.24 -20.27
C VAL A 272 20.72 -19.47 -21.51
N CYS A 273 20.72 -18.13 -21.47
CA CYS A 273 21.70 -17.30 -22.16
C CYS A 273 22.10 -16.09 -21.27
N GLN A 274 23.41 -15.83 -21.23
CA GLN A 274 24.12 -14.89 -20.36
C GLN A 274 24.33 -13.50 -21.01
N PRO A 275 24.80 -12.49 -20.23
CA PRO A 275 24.66 -11.07 -20.55
C PRO A 275 25.96 -10.42 -21.07
N SER A 276 25.85 -9.20 -21.59
CA SER A 276 26.98 -8.27 -21.71
C SER A 276 26.60 -6.84 -21.28
N SER A 277 27.59 -6.25 -20.62
CA SER A 277 27.65 -5.04 -19.82
C SER A 277 28.00 -3.79 -20.62
N THR A 278 27.49 -2.61 -20.25
CA THR A 278 28.29 -1.38 -20.08
C THR A 278 27.50 -0.27 -19.39
N GLU A 279 28.23 0.50 -18.58
CA GLU A 279 27.79 1.52 -17.61
C GLU A 279 27.86 2.97 -18.20
N PRO A 280 27.46 4.03 -17.44
CA PRO A 280 26.74 5.23 -17.91
C PRO A 280 27.64 6.49 -18.06
N PRO A 281 27.13 7.71 -18.35
CA PRO A 281 26.77 8.61 -17.22
C PRO A 281 25.73 9.76 -17.45
N SER A 282 25.18 10.20 -16.30
CA SER A 282 25.00 11.57 -15.77
C SER A 282 23.92 12.58 -16.25
N SER A 283 23.13 13.01 -15.24
CA SER A 283 22.66 14.38 -14.87
C SER A 283 21.77 15.17 -15.86
N GLN A 284 20.46 15.35 -15.59
CA GLN A 284 19.78 16.41 -14.79
C GLN A 284 19.86 17.84 -15.38
N PRO A 285 18.98 18.80 -15.01
CA PRO A 285 17.51 18.81 -14.79
C PRO A 285 16.87 19.85 -15.78
N ALA A 286 15.55 20.09 -15.91
CA ALA A 286 14.74 20.85 -14.98
C ALA A 286 13.37 21.20 -15.62
N SER A 287 12.35 21.27 -14.76
CA SER A 287 11.24 22.23 -14.74
C SER A 287 10.54 22.71 -16.03
N THR A 288 9.23 22.44 -16.12
CA THR A 288 8.27 23.54 -16.35
C THR A 288 6.92 23.25 -15.71
N GLN A 289 6.37 24.33 -15.18
CA GLN A 289 5.14 24.53 -14.43
C GLN A 289 3.93 24.75 -15.39
N PRO A 290 2.73 25.10 -14.90
CA PRO A 290 1.46 24.47 -15.26
C PRO A 290 0.64 25.26 -16.30
N SER A 291 -0.37 24.60 -16.89
CA SER A 291 -1.45 25.27 -17.60
C SER A 291 -2.82 24.92 -17.03
N SER A 292 -3.47 26.00 -16.62
CA SER A 292 -4.85 26.22 -16.23
C SER A 292 -5.88 25.65 -17.21
N SER A 293 -7.00 25.16 -16.67
CA SER A 293 -8.28 25.08 -17.39
C SER A 293 -9.38 25.67 -16.50
N GLN A 294 -10.03 26.72 -17.03
CA GLN A 294 -11.31 27.22 -16.53
C GLN A 294 -12.47 26.35 -17.03
N PRO A 295 -13.63 26.35 -16.35
CA PRO A 295 -14.72 25.41 -16.59
C PRO A 295 -15.80 25.96 -17.53
N SER A 296 -16.47 25.01 -18.18
CA SER A 296 -17.61 25.16 -19.07
C SER A 296 -18.87 25.61 -18.34
N SER A 297 -19.60 26.51 -19.00
CA SER A 297 -20.90 27.10 -18.68
C SER A 297 -22.06 26.10 -18.70
N ALA A 298 -22.91 26.12 -17.67
CA ALA A 298 -24.27 25.59 -17.70
C ALA A 298 -25.27 26.69 -17.32
N GLN A 299 -26.33 26.81 -18.11
CA GLN A 299 -27.38 27.83 -18.01
C GLN A 299 -28.40 27.56 -16.90
N PRO A 300 -29.10 28.58 -16.38
CA PRO A 300 -29.97 28.49 -15.20
C PRO A 300 -31.41 28.07 -15.52
N SER A 301 -32.01 27.32 -14.59
CA SER A 301 -33.43 26.97 -14.56
C SER A 301 -34.27 28.03 -13.83
N SER A 302 -35.42 28.35 -14.44
CA SER A 302 -36.38 29.38 -14.01
C SER A 302 -37.00 29.14 -12.62
N ILE A 303 -37.12 30.23 -11.87
CA ILE A 303 -37.84 30.36 -10.60
C ILE A 303 -39.30 30.76 -10.91
N GLN A 304 -40.27 30.10 -10.28
CA GLN A 304 -41.65 30.60 -10.15
C GLN A 304 -41.90 31.16 -8.74
N PRO A 305 -42.68 32.25 -8.60
CA PRO A 305 -43.01 32.82 -7.29
C PRO A 305 -44.27 32.16 -6.69
N MET A 306 -44.17 31.73 -5.42
CA MET A 306 -45.34 31.41 -4.60
C MET A 306 -46.01 32.71 -4.15
N ARG A 307 -47.31 32.85 -4.46
CA ARG A 307 -48.19 33.89 -3.93
C ARG A 307 -48.54 33.59 -2.48
N GLY A 308 -48.68 34.64 -1.68
CA GLY A 308 -49.21 34.57 -0.33
C GLY A 308 -50.71 34.33 -0.27
N ASN A 309 -51.13 33.63 0.78
CA ASN A 309 -52.14 34.03 1.76
C ASN A 309 -51.96 33.17 3.01
#